data_AF-A0A920E4J6-F1
#
_entry.id   AF-A0A920E4J6-F1
#
_cell.length_a   1.000
_cell.length_b   1.000
_cell.length_c   1.000
_cell.angle_alpha   90.00
_cell.angle_beta   90.00
_cell.angle_gamma   90.00
#
_symmetry.space_group_name_H-M   'P 1'
#
loop_
_entity.id
_entity.type
_entity.pdbx_description
1 polymer ?
#
loop_
_entity_poly.entity_id
_entity_poly.type
_entity_poly.pdbx_seq_one_letter_code
_entity_poly.pdbx_strand_id
1 'polypeptide(L)'
;MSLNRENFLHDWIIEEIEKKFSKEYNEIKVNKLNEKNYEFKGSYPDIIFGNYGQIVMIGEVETESDINENIIEKWKNLQSLDISCIVFVPKIS
;
A
#
# COMPACT_ATOMS: atom_id res chain seq x y z
N MET A 1 -21.64 1.29 -11.08
CA MET A 1 -21.03 2.64 -11.18
C MET A 1 -20.11 2.98 -10.00
N SER A 2 -20.02 2.15 -8.93
CA SER A 2 -19.20 2.40 -7.72
C SER A 2 -17.72 2.02 -7.86
N LEU A 3 -17.41 0.88 -8.48
CA LEU A 3 -16.05 0.30 -8.56
C LEU A 3 -15.00 1.27 -9.13
N ASN A 4 -15.39 2.10 -10.10
CA ASN A 4 -14.46 3.04 -10.74
C ASN A 4 -14.06 4.22 -9.85
N ARG A 5 -14.90 4.56 -8.86
CA ARG A 5 -14.61 5.65 -7.91
C ARG A 5 -13.68 5.17 -6.80
N GLU A 6 -13.89 3.97 -6.28
CA GLU A 6 -13.04 3.37 -5.23
C GLU A 6 -11.64 3.10 -5.76
N ASN A 7 -11.52 2.54 -6.96
CA ASN A 7 -10.23 2.35 -7.63
C ASN A 7 -9.49 3.68 -7.85
N PHE A 8 -10.20 4.71 -8.28
CA PHE A 8 -9.62 6.04 -8.44
C PHE A 8 -9.17 6.63 -7.10
N LEU A 9 -9.97 6.46 -6.04
CA LEU A 9 -9.65 6.92 -4.70
C LEU A 9 -8.40 6.22 -4.16
N HIS A 10 -8.32 4.90 -4.31
CA HIS A 10 -7.18 4.08 -3.94
C HIS A 10 -5.87 4.60 -4.57
N ASP A 11 -5.83 4.69 -5.90
CA ASP A 11 -4.64 5.13 -6.62
C ASP A 11 -4.28 6.59 -6.31
N TRP A 12 -5.28 7.46 -6.14
CA TRP A 12 -5.06 8.83 -5.73
C TRP A 12 -4.44 8.93 -4.33
N ILE A 13 -4.86 8.10 -3.38
CA ILE A 13 -4.28 8.06 -2.03
C ILE A 13 -2.84 7.57 -2.06
N ILE A 14 -2.52 6.56 -2.88
CA ILE A 14 -1.15 6.10 -3.07
C ILE A 14 -0.25 7.27 -3.51
N GLU A 15 -0.70 8.08 -4.47
CA GLU A 15 0.05 9.25 -4.93
C GLU A 15 0.21 10.31 -3.83
N GLU A 16 -0.82 10.55 -3.01
CA GLU A 16 -0.73 11.50 -1.90
C GLU A 16 0.19 11.00 -0.77
N ILE A 17 0.20 9.70 -0.49
CA ILE A 17 1.13 9.07 0.45
C ILE A 17 2.56 9.21 -0.08
N GLU A 18 2.82 8.85 -1.34
CA GLU A 18 4.14 8.99 -1.97
C GLU A 18 4.65 10.44 -1.85
N LYS A 19 3.84 11.43 -2.22
CA LYS A 19 4.20 12.85 -2.09
C LYS A 19 4.49 13.24 -0.64
N LYS A 20 3.64 12.83 0.30
CA LYS A 20 3.77 13.18 1.73
C LYS A 20 5.06 12.64 2.32
N PHE A 21 5.40 11.39 2.03
CA PHE A 21 6.54 10.68 2.62
C PHE A 21 7.84 10.83 1.83
N SER A 22 7.81 11.41 0.62
CA SER A 22 9.00 11.68 -0.21
C SER A 22 10.09 12.51 0.48
N LYS A 23 9.76 13.24 1.55
CA LYS A 23 10.72 14.02 2.35
C LYS A 23 11.46 13.18 3.40
N GLU A 24 10.86 12.07 3.82
CA GLU A 24 11.37 11.20 4.88
C GLU A 24 12.09 9.96 4.32
N TYR A 25 11.62 9.49 3.15
CA TYR A 25 12.14 8.31 2.47
C TYR A 25 12.64 8.70 1.07
N ASN A 26 13.89 8.35 0.76
CA ASN A 26 14.49 8.63 -0.55
C ASN A 26 14.21 7.55 -1.60
N GLU A 27 13.66 6.41 -1.18
CA GLU A 27 13.25 5.31 -2.04
C GLU A 27 11.80 4.96 -1.74
N ILE A 28 10.87 5.36 -2.60
CA ILE A 28 9.46 4.94 -2.52
C ILE A 28 9.12 4.23 -3.82
N LYS A 29 8.55 3.03 -3.71
CA LYS A 29 8.03 2.26 -4.85
C LYS A 29 6.55 2.04 -4.63
N VAL A 30 5.77 2.21 -5.69
CA VAL A 30 4.31 2.09 -5.65
C VAL A 30 3.82 1.06 -6.66
N ASN A 31 2.92 0.19 -6.23
CA ASN A 31 2.09 -0.64 -7.08
C ASN A 31 0.68 -0.08 -7.01
N LYS A 32 0.15 0.47 -8.11
CA LYS A 32 -1.26 0.89 -8.17
C LYS A 32 -2.17 -0.32 -8.34
N LEU A 33 -3.48 -0.10 -8.39
CA LEU A 33 -4.49 -1.15 -8.45
C LEU A 33 -4.11 -2.35 -9.36
N ASN A 34 -3.88 -3.52 -8.74
CA ASN A 34 -3.47 -4.78 -9.38
C ASN A 34 -2.11 -4.79 -10.10
N GLU A 35 -1.33 -3.71 -10.02
CA GLU A 35 0.02 -3.67 -10.55
C GLU A 35 0.94 -4.59 -9.74
N LYS A 36 1.90 -5.21 -10.42
CA LYS A 36 2.90 -6.11 -9.82
C LYS A 36 4.30 -5.72 -10.26
N ASN A 37 4.55 -4.40 -10.26
CA ASN A 37 5.79 -3.80 -10.77
C ASN A 37 6.94 -3.99 -9.78
N TYR A 38 6.65 -3.95 -8.48
CA TYR A 38 7.63 -4.02 -7.41
C TYR A 38 7.28 -5.13 -6.42
N GLU A 39 8.12 -6.16 -6.41
CA GLU A 39 7.98 -7.30 -5.50
C GLU A 39 8.75 -7.07 -4.20
N PHE A 40 8.21 -7.58 -3.10
CA PHE A 40 8.88 -7.72 -1.83
C PHE A 40 8.58 -9.09 -1.22
N LYS A 41 9.61 -9.95 -1.17
CA LYS A 41 9.54 -11.29 -0.55
C LYS A 41 8.35 -12.13 -1.06
N GLY A 42 8.10 -12.13 -2.35
CA GLY A 42 7.02 -12.86 -3.03
C GLY A 42 5.65 -12.18 -2.94
N SER A 43 5.55 -11.00 -2.31
CA SER A 43 4.33 -10.20 -2.22
C SER A 43 4.45 -8.90 -3.02
N TYR A 44 3.32 -8.26 -3.31
CA TYR A 44 3.23 -7.01 -4.06
C TYR A 44 2.41 -6.00 -3.26
N PRO A 45 3.00 -5.38 -2.23
CA PRO A 45 2.29 -4.38 -1.46
C PRO A 45 2.11 -3.10 -2.27
N ASP A 46 1.08 -2.31 -1.93
CA ASP A 46 0.80 -1.07 -2.65
C ASP A 46 1.95 -0.08 -2.57
N ILE A 47 2.66 -0.05 -1.42
CA ILE A 47 3.78 0.87 -1.20
C ILE A 47 4.93 0.15 -0.50
N ILE A 48 6.15 0.36 -0.99
CA ILE A 48 7.38 -0.07 -0.35
C ILE A 48 8.21 1.17 -0.03
N PHE A 49 8.45 1.40 1.26
CA PHE A 49 9.29 2.49 1.75
C PHE A 49 10.70 1.99 2.01
N GLY A 50 11.68 2.67 1.42
CA GLY A 50 13.09 2.42 1.61
C GLY A 50 13.86 3.68 1.96
N ASN A 51 15.03 3.47 2.58
CA ASN A 51 15.99 4.52 2.82
C ASN A 51 17.41 3.98 2.74
N TYR A 52 18.26 4.61 1.94
CA TYR A 52 19.68 4.24 1.82
C TYR A 52 19.91 2.74 1.52
N GLY A 53 19.15 2.17 0.58
CA GLY A 53 19.21 0.76 0.19
C GLY A 53 18.59 -0.23 1.18
N GLN A 54 17.93 0.24 2.24
CA GLN A 54 17.21 -0.60 3.21
C GLN A 54 15.70 -0.44 3.03
N ILE A 55 14.94 -1.54 3.11
CA ILE A 55 13.48 -1.47 3.20
C ILE A 55 13.12 -1.23 4.66
N VAL A 56 12.31 -0.20 4.90
CA VAL A 56 11.94 0.26 6.25
C VAL A 56 10.56 -0.25 6.64
N MET A 57 9.58 -0.13 5.74
CA MET A 57 8.20 -0.58 5.96
C MET A 57 7.49 -0.79 4.62
N ILE A 58 6.36 -1.48 4.67
CA ILE A 58 5.43 -1.62 3.56
C ILE A 58 4.08 -1.00 3.92
N GLY A 59 3.33 -0.59 2.91
CA GLY A 59 2.03 0.06 3.04
C GLY A 59 0.97 -0.61 2.18
N GLU A 60 -0.24 -0.67 2.70
CA GLU A 60 -1.47 -1.09 2.01
C GLU A 60 -2.49 0.03 2.10
N VAL A 61 -3.19 0.33 1.01
CA VAL A 61 -4.29 1.29 0.97
C VAL A 61 -5.60 0.53 0.84
N GLU A 62 -6.49 0.69 1.82
CA GLU A 62 -7.70 -0.12 1.91
C GLU A 62 -8.89 0.82 2.07
N THR A 63 -9.89 0.68 1.20
CA THR A 63 -11.14 1.44 1.31
C THR A 63 -12.17 0.68 2.15
N GLU A 64 -13.25 1.34 2.57
CA GLU A 64 -14.28 0.70 3.41
C GLU A 64 -14.92 -0.54 2.76
N SER A 65 -14.95 -0.60 1.42
CA SER A 65 -15.46 -1.76 0.67
C SER A 65 -14.47 -2.91 0.58
N ASP A 66 -13.17 -2.68 0.83
CA ASP A 66 -12.11 -3.69 0.72
C ASP A 66 -11.99 -4.54 1.99
N ILE A 67 -12.52 -4.08 3.12
CA ILE A 67 -12.42 -4.77 4.42
C ILE A 67 -13.35 -6.00 4.44
N ASN A 68 -12.81 -7.14 4.00
CA ASN A 68 -13.47 -8.45 3.99
C ASN A 68 -12.51 -9.58 4.43
N GLU A 69 -12.99 -10.83 4.48
CA GLU A 69 -12.18 -11.96 4.94
C GLU A 69 -10.91 -12.20 4.10
N ASN A 70 -10.94 -11.92 2.80
CA ASN A 70 -9.77 -12.08 1.92
C ASN A 70 -8.67 -11.06 2.25
N ILE A 71 -9.04 -9.83 2.62
CA ILE A 71 -8.04 -8.80 2.97
C ILE A 71 -7.34 -9.12 4.29
N ILE A 72 -8.05 -9.75 5.23
CA ILE A 72 -7.46 -10.19 6.50
C ILE A 72 -6.35 -11.22 6.24
N GLU A 73 -6.55 -12.13 5.30
CA GLU A 73 -5.52 -13.11 4.91
C GLU A 73 -4.32 -12.43 4.24
N LYS A 74 -4.56 -11.45 3.35
CA LYS A 74 -3.50 -10.61 2.76
C LYS A 74 -2.64 -9.96 3.86
N TRP A 75 -3.26 -9.31 4.85
CA TRP A 75 -2.52 -8.65 5.92
C TRP A 75 -1.72 -9.64 6.79
N LYS A 76 -2.26 -10.83 7.07
CA LYS A 76 -1.52 -11.89 7.78
C LYS A 76 -0.28 -12.33 7.01
N ASN A 77 -0.41 -12.49 5.70
CA ASN A 77 0.71 -12.85 4.83
C ASN A 77 1.79 -11.75 4.84
N LEU A 78 1.40 -10.48 4.76
CA LEU A 78 2.33 -9.35 4.82
C LEU A 78 3.02 -9.22 6.18
N GLN A 79 2.29 -9.45 7.29
CA GLN A 79 2.87 -9.47 8.63
C GLN A 79 3.91 -10.58 8.82
N SER A 80 3.76 -11.70 8.10
CA SER A 80 4.72 -12.81 8.16
C SER A 80 6.06 -12.50 7.48
N LEU A 81 6.19 -11.36 6.79
CA LEU A 81 7.40 -10.97 6.06
C LEU A 81 8.48 -10.32 6.93
N ASP A 82 8.32 -10.32 8.26
CA ASP A 82 9.25 -9.71 9.24
C ASP A 82 9.53 -8.22 8.95
N ILE A 83 8.53 -7.47 8.50
CA ILE A 83 8.61 -6.02 8.29
C ILE A 83 7.33 -5.35 8.77
N SER A 84 7.45 -4.08 9.19
CA SER A 84 6.29 -3.27 9.55
C SER A 84 5.37 -3.08 8.33
N CYS A 85 4.09 -3.44 8.48
CA CYS A 85 3.04 -3.20 7.50
C CYS A 85 2.07 -2.16 8.06
N ILE A 86 1.91 -1.03 7.36
CA ILE A 86 0.95 0.02 7.73
C ILE A 86 -0.25 -0.05 6.78
N VAL A 87 -1.46 -0.10 7.35
CA VAL A 87 -2.70 -0.01 6.58
C VAL A 87 -3.20 1.44 6.62
N PHE A 88 -3.32 2.05 5.46
CA PHE A 88 -3.85 3.39 5.27
C PHE A 88 -5.32 3.30 4.84
N VAL A 89 -6.21 3.84 5.67
CA VAL A 89 -7.65 3.89 5.38
C VAL A 89 -8.04 5.35 5.17
N PRO A 90 -8.48 5.76 3.97
CA PRO A 90 -9.00 7.10 3.75
C PRO A 90 -10.27 7.35 4.55
N LYS A 91 -10.38 8.56 5.10
CA LYS A 91 -11.64 9.05 5.63
C LYS A 91 -12.45 9.63 4.47
N ILE A 92 -13.63 9.10 4.23
CA ILE A 92 -14.63 9.74 3.36
C ILE A 92 -15.34 10.78 4.23
N SER A 93 -14.88 12.03 4.22
CA SER A 93 -15.51 13.15 4.93
C SER A 93 -16.60 13.82 4.10
#